data_AF-A0A2E1H3R3-F1
#
_entry.id   AF-A0A2E1H3R3-F1
#
_cell.length_a   1.000
_cell.length_b   1.000
_cell.length_c   1.000
_cell.angle_alpha   90.00
_cell.angle_beta   90.00
_cell.angle_gamma   90.00
#
_symmetry.space_group_name_H-M   'P 1'
#
loop_
_entity.id
_entity.type
_entity.pdbx_description
1 polymer ?
#
loop_
_entity_poly.entity_id
_entity_poly.type
_entity_poly.pdbx_seq_one_letter_code
_entity_poly.pdbx_strand_id
1 'polypeptide(L)'
;MARLAISILGGCLAGYLMVETIYNVYQYTAYRIQAKKNQEKMRVIESKLAVMTEELESMDNPDFVDTLIRKRLKYVNKHDVVYQIRRSPSQNQITYVPHTNSRR
;
A
#
# COMPACT_ATOMS: atom_id res chain seq x y z
N MET A 1 34.48 -24.78 -48.14
CA MET A 1 33.06 -24.41 -48.10
C MET A 1 32.37 -24.77 -46.79
N ALA A 2 32.39 -26.03 -46.32
CA ALA A 2 31.65 -26.46 -45.11
C ALA A 2 32.04 -25.72 -43.79
N ARG A 3 33.33 -25.43 -43.56
CA ARG A 3 33.79 -24.73 -42.35
C ARG A 3 33.25 -23.29 -42.23
N LEU A 4 33.06 -22.60 -43.34
CA LEU A 4 32.54 -21.23 -43.36
C LEU A 4 31.05 -21.21 -43.00
N ALA A 5 30.29 -22.18 -43.51
CA ALA A 5 28.87 -22.32 -43.23
C ALA A 5 28.58 -22.62 -41.74
N ILE A 6 29.39 -23.47 -41.11
CA ILE A 6 29.24 -23.79 -39.67
C ILE A 6 29.53 -22.56 -38.80
N SER A 7 30.54 -21.76 -39.16
CA SER A 7 30.87 -20.52 -38.44
C SER A 7 29.74 -19.49 -38.53
N ILE A 8 29.13 -19.32 -39.70
CA ILE A 8 28.02 -18.39 -39.90
C ILE A 8 26.79 -18.84 -39.12
N LEU A 9 26.44 -20.13 -39.19
CA LEU A 9 25.32 -20.71 -38.43
C LEU A 9 25.52 -20.58 -36.91
N GLY A 10 26.74 -20.80 -36.42
CA GLY A 10 27.07 -20.63 -35.00
C GLY A 10 26.93 -19.18 -34.53
N GLY A 11 27.38 -18.22 -35.35
CA GLY A 11 27.21 -16.79 -35.08
C GLY A 11 25.75 -16.35 -35.04
N CYS A 12 24.92 -16.84 -35.98
CA CYS A 12 23.49 -16.57 -36.02
C CYS A 12 22.76 -17.14 -34.79
N LEU A 13 23.11 -18.36 -34.37
CA LEU A 13 22.51 -18.99 -33.18
C LEU A 13 22.87 -18.22 -31.90
N ALA A 14 24.14 -17.84 -31.75
CA ALA A 14 24.58 -17.04 -30.60
C ALA A 14 23.89 -15.67 -30.55
N GLY A 15 23.73 -15.02 -31.71
CA GLY A 15 22.99 -13.76 -31.83
C GLY A 15 21.52 -13.90 -31.44
N TYR A 16 20.85 -14.96 -31.90
CA TYR A 16 19.46 -15.24 -31.54
C TYR A 16 19.28 -15.43 -30.03
N LEU A 17 20.14 -16.25 -29.39
CA LEU A 17 20.09 -16.49 -27.95
C LEU A 17 20.33 -15.21 -27.13
N MET A 18 21.24 -14.34 -27.59
CA MET A 18 21.48 -13.05 -26.95
C MET A 18 20.25 -12.12 -27.03
N VAL A 19 19.60 -12.05 -28.19
CA VAL A 19 18.39 -11.22 -28.35
C VAL A 19 17.23 -11.77 -27.52
N GLU A 20 17.03 -13.09 -27.49
CA GLU A 20 15.97 -13.74 -26.72
C GLU A 20 16.16 -13.55 -25.21
N THR A 21 17.39 -13.71 -24.71
CA THR A 21 17.71 -13.46 -23.30
C THR A 21 17.50 -11.99 -22.91
N ILE A 22 17.93 -11.05 -23.75
CA ILE A 22 17.69 -9.62 -23.52
C ILE A 22 16.18 -9.33 -23.48
N TYR A 23 15.41 -9.84 -24.44
CA TYR A 23 13.96 -9.64 -24.49
C TYR A 23 13.26 -10.18 -23.24
N ASN A 24 13.63 -11.39 -22.79
CA ASN A 24 13.09 -11.99 -21.57
C ASN A 24 13.44 -11.19 -20.32
N VAL A 25 14.66 -10.63 -20.23
CA VAL A 25 15.06 -9.75 -19.12
C VAL A 25 14.25 -8.46 -19.12
N TYR A 26 13.99 -7.86 -20.29
CA TYR A 26 13.13 -6.68 -20.40
C TYR A 26 11.69 -6.97 -19.92
N GLN A 27 11.10 -8.08 -20.34
CA GLN A 27 9.75 -8.47 -19.90
C GLN A 27 9.71 -8.74 -18.39
N TYR A 28 10.72 -9.45 -17.86
CA TYR A 28 10.80 -9.75 -16.44
C TYR A 28 10.94 -8.48 -15.59
N THR A 29 11.79 -7.53 -16.00
CA THR A 29 11.96 -6.26 -15.27
C THR A 29 10.70 -5.40 -15.30
N ALA A 30 10.01 -5.32 -16.44
CA ALA A 30 8.72 -4.63 -16.56
C ALA A 30 7.66 -5.24 -15.63
N TYR A 31 7.54 -6.58 -15.64
CA TYR A 31 6.65 -7.31 -14.74
C TYR A 31 6.96 -7.03 -13.27
N ARG A 32 8.24 -7.06 -12.88
CA ARG A 32 8.66 -6.83 -11.49
C ARG A 32 8.32 -5.42 -11.00
N ILE A 33 8.44 -4.40 -11.86
CA ILE A 33 8.06 -3.02 -11.55
C ILE A 33 6.54 -2.92 -11.34
N GLN A 34 5.76 -3.57 -12.19
CA GLN A 34 4.31 -3.58 -12.08
C GLN A 34 3.84 -4.35 -10.84
N ALA A 35 4.45 -5.48 -10.53
CA ALA A 35 4.18 -6.25 -9.31
C ALA A 35 4.44 -5.42 -8.05
N LYS A 36 5.56 -4.68 -7.98
CA LYS A 36 5.84 -3.76 -6.87
C LYS A 36 4.80 -2.65 -6.74
N LYS A 37 4.37 -2.04 -7.85
CA LYS A 37 3.30 -1.03 -7.84
C LYS A 37 1.98 -1.62 -7.34
N ASN A 38 1.65 -2.85 -7.73
CA ASN A 38 0.44 -3.53 -7.30
C ASN A 38 0.49 -3.93 -5.82
N GLN A 39 1.66 -4.34 -5.32
CA GLN A 39 1.87 -4.60 -3.88
C GLN A 39 1.66 -3.35 -3.05
N GLU A 40 2.17 -2.19 -3.48
CA GLU A 40 1.95 -0.93 -2.77
C GLU A 40 0.47 -0.54 -2.74
N LYS A 41 -0.24 -0.71 -3.87
CA LYS A 41 -1.70 -0.48 -3.92
C LYS A 41 -2.45 -1.41 -2.97
N MET A 42 -2.09 -2.69 -2.92
CA MET A 42 -2.69 -3.66 -2.00
C MET A 42 -2.45 -3.27 -0.54
N ARG A 43 -1.23 -2.89 -0.17
CA ARG A 43 -0.91 -2.42 1.19
C ARG A 43 -1.74 -1.20 1.59
N VAL A 44 -1.91 -0.25 0.68
CA VAL A 44 -2.77 0.93 0.92
C VAL A 44 -4.23 0.51 1.12
N ILE A 45 -4.74 -0.40 0.29
CA ILE A 45 -6.13 -0.91 0.42
C ILE A 45 -6.30 -1.65 1.74
N GLU A 46 -5.39 -2.55 2.11
CA GLU A 46 -5.42 -3.27 3.39
C GLU A 46 -5.41 -2.30 4.58
N SER A 47 -4.55 -1.27 4.54
CA SER A 47 -4.52 -0.26 5.61
C SER A 47 -5.82 0.54 5.71
N LYS A 48 -6.49 0.82 4.58
CA LYS A 48 -7.80 1.48 4.57
C LYS A 48 -8.91 0.57 5.07
N LEU A 49 -8.85 -0.71 4.70
CA LEU A 49 -9.81 -1.70 5.14
C LEU A 49 -9.72 -1.89 6.66
N ALA A 50 -8.52 -2.01 7.22
CA ALA A 50 -8.30 -2.10 8.67
C ALA A 50 -8.91 -0.89 9.41
N VAL A 51 -8.69 0.32 8.89
CA VAL A 51 -9.30 1.53 9.47
C VAL A 51 -10.83 1.49 9.40
N MET A 52 -11.42 1.09 8.27
CA MET A 52 -12.88 0.98 8.14
C MET A 52 -13.46 -0.10 9.06
N THR A 53 -12.75 -1.21 9.25
CA THR A 53 -13.17 -2.27 10.18
C THR A 53 -13.15 -1.78 11.62
N GLU A 54 -12.09 -1.08 12.05
CA GLU A 54 -12.03 -0.48 13.38
C GLU A 54 -13.12 0.59 13.58
N GLU A 55 -13.36 1.44 12.57
CA GLU A 55 -14.47 2.39 12.59
C GLU A 55 -15.82 1.67 12.77
N LEU A 56 -16.04 0.57 12.06
CA LEU A 56 -17.27 -0.23 12.14
C LEU A 56 -17.44 -0.89 13.51
N GLU A 57 -16.39 -1.45 14.10
CA GLU A 57 -16.43 -2.02 15.46
C GLU A 57 -16.76 -0.96 16.52
N SER A 58 -16.35 0.29 16.29
CA SER A 58 -16.64 1.41 17.18
C SER A 58 -17.97 2.13 16.91
N MET A 59 -18.72 1.73 15.87
CA MET A 59 -20.06 2.29 15.57
C MET A 59 -21.12 1.97 16.62
N ASP A 60 -20.89 0.95 17.46
CA ASP A 60 -21.77 0.63 18.60
C ASP A 60 -21.65 1.65 19.75
N ASN A 61 -20.66 2.55 19.71
CA ASN A 61 -20.53 3.65 20.67
C ASN A 61 -21.18 4.94 20.13
N PRO A 62 -22.27 5.42 20.75
CA PRO A 62 -22.98 6.63 20.28
C PRO A 62 -22.10 7.89 20.30
N ASP A 63 -21.16 8.01 21.24
CA ASP A 63 -20.26 9.17 21.34
C ASP A 63 -19.22 9.18 20.19
N PHE A 64 -18.81 7.99 19.74
CA PHE A 64 -17.92 7.85 18.58
C PHE A 64 -18.63 8.26 17.29
N VAL A 65 -19.87 7.80 17.10
CA VAL A 65 -20.69 8.15 15.92
C VAL A 65 -20.96 9.65 15.85
N ASP A 66 -21.34 10.26 16.96
CA ASP A 66 -21.58 11.71 17.07
C ASP A 66 -20.30 12.51 16.74
N THR A 67 -19.15 12.08 17.26
CA THR A 67 -17.85 12.68 16.94
C THR A 67 -17.47 12.50 15.45
N LEU A 68 -17.72 11.33 14.86
CA LEU A 68 -17.45 11.06 13.45
C LEU A 68 -18.30 11.95 12.53
N ILE A 69 -19.58 12.12 12.87
CA ILE A 69 -20.52 13.02 12.17
C ILE A 69 -20.05 14.47 12.28
N ARG A 70 -19.74 14.95 13.50
CA ARG A 70 -19.23 16.32 13.72
C ARG A 70 -17.95 16.60 12.94
N LYS A 71 -17.01 15.64 12.92
CA LYS A 71 -15.76 15.74 12.16
C LYS A 71 -15.99 15.81 10.65
N ARG A 72 -16.89 14.98 10.10
CA ARG A 72 -17.28 14.99 8.67
C ARG A 72 -17.95 16.31 8.27
N LEU A 73 -18.79 16.85 9.14
CA LEU A 73 -19.50 18.11 8.92
C LEU A 73 -18.66 19.35 9.28
N LYS A 74 -17.38 19.18 9.68
CA LYS A 74 -16.47 20.25 10.15
C LYS A 74 -16.98 21.05 11.36
N TYR A 75 -17.90 20.47 12.14
CA TYR A 75 -18.40 21.03 13.39
C TYR A 75 -17.62 20.45 14.59
N VAL A 76 -16.29 20.51 14.54
CA VAL A 76 -15.46 20.00 15.65
C VAL A 76 -15.44 21.05 16.77
N ASN A 77 -15.99 20.71 17.93
CA ASN A 77 -15.96 21.54 19.13
C ASN A 77 -14.68 21.26 19.93
N LYS A 78 -14.18 22.22 20.73
CA LYS A 78 -13.02 22.03 21.62
C LYS A 78 -13.23 20.93 22.68
N HIS A 79 -14.48 20.52 22.88
CA HIS A 79 -14.88 19.49 23.84
C HIS A 79 -15.06 18.12 23.16
N ASP A 80 -14.90 18.03 21.84
CA ASP A 80 -14.95 16.75 21.14
C ASP A 80 -13.73 15.92 21.49
N VAL A 81 -13.97 14.74 22.06
CA VAL A 81 -12.92 13.76 22.34
C VAL A 81 -12.42 13.25 20.98
N VAL A 82 -11.21 13.65 20.61
CA VAL A 82 -10.58 13.16 19.38
C VAL A 82 -10.19 11.69 19.59
N TYR A 83 -11.06 10.77 19.15
CA TYR A 83 -10.68 9.37 19.04
C TYR A 83 -9.56 9.25 18.00
N GLN A 84 -8.33 9.04 18.46
CA GLN A 84 -7.23 8.68 17.58
C GLN A 84 -7.35 7.21 17.23
N ILE A 85 -7.79 6.95 16.00
CA ILE A 85 -7.61 5.64 15.37
C ILE A 85 -6.11 5.45 15.19
N ARG A 86 -5.48 4.69 16.10
CA ARG A 86 -4.04 4.43 16.05
C ARG A 86 -3.76 3.52 14.88
N ARG A 87 -3.14 4.07 13.83
CA ARG A 87 -2.47 3.24 12.81
C ARG A 87 -1.34 2.47 13.49
N SER A 88 -1.53 1.20 13.79
CA SER A 88 -0.45 0.36 14.28
C SER A 88 -0.50 -1.02 13.63
N PRO A 89 0.59 -1.50 12.99
CA PRO A 89 0.69 -2.88 12.53
C PRO A 89 1.00 -3.87 13.67
N SER A 90 0.98 -3.44 14.93
CA SER A 90 1.00 -4.34 16.08
C SER A 90 0.19 -3.73 17.22
N GLN A 91 -0.68 -4.57 17.79
CA GLN A 91 -1.50 -4.39 19.00
C GLN A 91 -1.14 -3.17 19.86
N ASN A 92 -2.14 -2.33 20.18
CA ASN A 92 -2.30 -1.77 21.52
C ASN A 92 -3.64 -1.03 21.66
N GLN A 93 -4.44 -1.51 22.63
CA GLN A 93 -5.51 -0.86 23.39
C GLN A 93 -5.82 0.61 23.05
N ILE A 94 -7.11 0.88 22.77
CA ILE A 94 -7.70 2.22 22.68
C ILE A 94 -7.35 2.98 23.96
N THR A 95 -6.41 3.92 23.86
CA THR A 95 -5.99 4.73 25.01
C THR A 95 -6.79 6.02 24.99
N TYR A 96 -7.68 6.20 25.97
CA TYR A 96 -8.35 7.47 26.24
C TYR A 96 -7.32 8.53 26.65
N VAL A 97 -7.22 9.62 25.89
CA VAL A 97 -6.33 10.74 26.23
C VAL A 97 -7.20 11.92 26.66
N PRO A 98 -7.16 12.32 27.95
CA PRO A 98 -7.91 13.48 28.42
C PRO A 98 -7.31 14.78 27.87
N HIS A 99 -8.17 15.71 27.46
CA HIS A 99 -7.77 17.02 26.96
C HIS A 99 -7.24 17.87 28.13
N THR A 100 -5.93 18.06 28.22
CA THR A 100 -5.37 19.09 29.09
C THR A 100 -5.56 20.45 28.44
N ASN A 101 -6.38 21.29 29.09
CA ASN A 101 -6.54 22.70 28.74
C ASN A 101 -5.26 23.44 29.14
N SER A 102 -4.32 23.62 28.20
CA SER A 102 -3.26 24.61 28.38
C SER A 102 -3.84 25.98 28.02
N ARG A 103 -4.39 26.66 29.04
CA ARG A 103 -4.51 28.13 29.02
C ARG A 103 -3.11 28.69 29.32
N ARG A 104 -2.54 29.39 28.34
CA ARG A 104 -1.67 30.54 28.59
C ARG A 104 -2.07 31.65 27.63
#